data_AF-A0A8H5HAK3-F1
#
_entry.id   AF-A0A8H5HAK3-F1
#
_cell.length_a   1.000
_cell.length_b   1.000
_cell.length_c   1.000
_cell.angle_alpha   90.00
_cell.angle_beta   90.00
_cell.angle_gamma   90.00
#
_symmetry.space_group_name_H-M   'P 1'
#
loop_
_entity.id
_entity.type
_entity.pdbx_description
1 polymer ?
#
loop_
_entity_poly.entity_id
_entity_poly.type
_entity_poly.pdbx_seq_one_letter_code
_entity_poly.pdbx_strand_id
1 'polypeptide(L)'
;MCSPLVMNLSHVISEFSFGPYFPDIVQPLDYSFEVTQEPFVAYQYFLHVVPTSYIAPRSSPLHTHQYSVTHYTRVMQHGEGTPGIFFKFDLDPMSLTIHQRTTTFPQLLIRCAGVIGGVFVCMSYAIRITTRAVKVVIGDDEEVIVDTSSSGAKAGLRSKWGGGELRSRNKMV
;
A
#
# COMPACT_ATOMS: atom_id res chain seq x y z
N MET A 1 -1.09 -29.16 -50.79
CA MET A 1 -0.44 -27.84 -50.84
C MET A 1 0.40 -27.70 -49.58
N CYS A 2 1.70 -28.00 -49.66
CA CYS A 2 2.61 -27.69 -48.57
C CYS A 2 2.88 -26.19 -48.66
N SER A 3 2.44 -25.42 -47.67
CA SER A 3 2.87 -24.04 -47.50
C SER A 3 4.40 -24.03 -47.50
N PRO A 4 5.06 -23.11 -48.23
CA PRO A 4 6.52 -22.99 -48.18
C PRO A 4 6.94 -22.85 -46.71
N LEU A 5 8.16 -23.28 -46.36
CA LEU A 5 8.74 -23.15 -45.01
C LEU A 5 8.79 -21.67 -44.59
N VAL A 6 7.64 -21.17 -44.15
CA VAL A 6 7.42 -19.82 -43.66
C VAL A 6 7.93 -19.80 -42.23
N MET A 7 8.89 -18.93 -41.95
CA MET A 7 9.44 -18.74 -40.61
C MET A 7 8.35 -18.16 -39.70
N ASN A 8 7.84 -18.98 -38.77
CA ASN A 8 6.88 -18.56 -37.75
C ASN A 8 7.63 -18.15 -36.48
N LEU A 9 7.37 -16.94 -35.99
CA LEU A 9 8.02 -16.36 -34.81
C LEU A 9 7.04 -16.08 -33.67
N SER A 10 5.92 -16.81 -33.66
CA SER A 10 5.01 -16.84 -32.51
C SER A 10 5.76 -17.42 -31.31
N HIS A 11 5.66 -16.77 -30.17
CA HIS A 11 6.44 -17.16 -28.99
C HIS A 11 5.67 -16.85 -27.71
N VAL A 12 6.06 -17.58 -26.65
CA VAL A 12 5.57 -17.37 -25.29
C VAL A 12 6.78 -17.06 -24.44
N ILE A 13 6.71 -15.97 -23.69
CA ILE A 13 7.71 -15.59 -22.70
C ILE A 13 7.15 -16.02 -21.36
N SER A 14 7.69 -17.11 -20.81
CA SER A 14 7.25 -17.63 -19.52
C SER A 14 7.73 -16.75 -18.38
N GLU A 15 9.01 -16.40 -18.39
CA GLU A 15 9.67 -15.61 -17.36
C GLU A 15 10.77 -14.78 -18.01
N PHE A 16 10.82 -13.50 -17.67
CA PHE A 16 11.92 -12.63 -18.08
C PHE A 16 12.28 -11.70 -16.92
N SER A 17 13.46 -11.93 -16.33
CA SER A 17 13.86 -11.30 -15.08
C SER A 17 15.33 -10.87 -15.07
N PHE A 18 15.63 -9.84 -14.28
CA PHE A 18 16.98 -9.33 -14.06
C PHE A 18 17.36 -9.39 -12.58
N GLY A 19 18.12 -10.42 -12.20
CA GLY A 19 18.59 -10.60 -10.84
C GLY A 19 17.63 -11.40 -9.96
N PRO A 20 17.77 -11.33 -8.62
CA PRO A 20 17.01 -12.17 -7.71
C PRO A 20 15.56 -11.73 -7.57
N TYR A 21 14.68 -12.73 -7.44
CA TYR A 21 13.25 -12.54 -7.16
C TYR A 21 13.03 -11.98 -5.74
N PHE A 22 12.04 -11.09 -5.60
CA PHE A 22 11.55 -10.62 -4.31
C PHE A 22 10.02 -10.56 -4.31
N PRO A 23 9.38 -10.62 -3.12
CA PRO A 23 7.93 -10.54 -3.02
C PRO A 23 7.42 -9.22 -3.62
N ASP A 24 6.29 -9.27 -4.32
CA ASP A 24 5.65 -8.10 -4.96
C ASP A 24 6.39 -7.55 -6.19
N ILE A 25 7.40 -8.25 -6.72
CA ILE A 25 7.94 -7.91 -8.05
C ILE A 25 6.92 -8.28 -9.13
N VAL A 26 6.62 -7.34 -10.03
CA VAL A 26 5.77 -7.56 -11.19
C VAL A 26 6.61 -7.30 -12.43
N GLN A 27 6.80 -8.33 -13.25
CA GLN A 27 7.60 -8.28 -14.47
C GLN A 27 6.66 -8.20 -15.69
N PRO A 28 6.76 -7.14 -16.51
CA PRO A 28 5.82 -6.92 -17.59
C PRO A 28 5.78 -8.01 -18.68
N LEU A 29 6.89 -8.73 -18.89
CA LEU A 29 6.96 -9.78 -19.92
C LEU A 29 6.61 -11.17 -19.40
N ASP A 30 6.41 -11.35 -18.10
CA ASP A 30 6.06 -12.65 -17.54
C ASP A 30 4.71 -13.14 -18.07
N TYR A 31 4.68 -14.41 -18.48
CA TYR A 31 3.51 -15.07 -19.07
C TYR A 31 2.90 -14.34 -20.28
N SER A 32 3.69 -13.55 -21.01
CA SER A 32 3.26 -12.88 -22.23
C SER A 32 3.39 -13.81 -23.44
N PHE A 33 2.53 -13.63 -24.44
CA PHE A 33 2.59 -14.41 -25.67
C PHE A 33 2.25 -13.55 -26.87
N GLU A 34 2.93 -13.81 -27.98
CA GLU A 34 2.71 -13.14 -29.26
C GLU A 34 2.50 -14.20 -30.34
N VAL A 35 1.41 -14.05 -31.10
CA VAL A 35 1.06 -14.96 -32.19
C VAL A 35 1.00 -14.17 -33.49
N THR A 36 1.70 -14.66 -34.51
CA THR A 36 1.66 -14.09 -35.87
C THR A 36 1.28 -15.14 -36.90
N GLN A 37 0.47 -14.71 -37.86
CA GLN A 37 0.12 -15.48 -39.05
C GLN A 37 1.02 -15.12 -40.25
N GLU A 38 1.73 -14.01 -40.17
CA GLU A 38 2.53 -13.48 -41.27
C GLU A 38 3.96 -14.07 -41.27
N PRO A 39 4.50 -14.43 -42.46
CA PRO A 39 5.92 -14.75 -42.62
C PRO A 39 6.84 -13.62 -42.20
N PHE A 40 8.03 -13.95 -41.68
CA PHE A 40 9.16 -13.01 -41.59
C PHE A 40 8.88 -11.74 -40.76
N VAL A 41 8.30 -11.91 -39.58
CA VAL A 41 8.10 -10.82 -38.61
C VAL A 41 9.35 -10.60 -37.76
N ALA A 42 9.67 -9.37 -37.40
CA ALA A 42 10.66 -9.05 -36.38
C ALA A 42 9.96 -8.47 -35.15
N TYR A 43 10.14 -9.12 -34.01
CA TYR A 43 9.69 -8.65 -32.70
C TYR A 43 10.85 -7.96 -32.00
N GLN A 44 10.64 -6.72 -31.57
CA GLN A 44 11.63 -5.96 -30.82
C GLN A 44 11.01 -5.52 -29.50
N TYR A 45 11.58 -6.03 -28.41
CA TYR A 45 11.26 -5.60 -27.05
C TYR A 45 12.34 -4.64 -26.60
N PHE A 46 11.96 -3.40 -26.32
CA PHE A 46 12.84 -2.41 -25.69
C PHE A 46 12.54 -2.40 -24.20
N LEU A 47 13.54 -2.75 -23.40
CA LEU A 47 13.48 -2.85 -21.96
C LEU A 47 14.25 -1.69 -21.34
N HIS A 48 13.59 -0.91 -20.50
CA HIS A 48 14.26 0.09 -19.66
C HIS A 48 14.42 -0.49 -18.26
N VAL A 49 15.67 -0.73 -17.87
CA VAL A 49 16.03 -1.45 -16.64
C VAL A 49 16.42 -0.47 -15.55
N VAL A 50 15.70 -0.52 -14.44
CA VAL A 50 15.86 0.33 -13.26
C VAL A 50 16.45 -0.49 -12.10
N PRO A 51 17.70 -0.20 -11.67
CA PRO A 51 18.27 -0.79 -10.46
C PRO A 51 17.37 -0.53 -9.24
N THR A 52 16.99 -1.59 -8.54
CA THR A 52 16.11 -1.54 -7.37
C THR A 52 16.77 -2.18 -6.15
N SER A 53 16.79 -1.47 -5.03
CA SER A 53 17.23 -1.99 -3.74
C SER A 53 16.01 -2.23 -2.85
N TYR A 54 15.77 -3.50 -2.49
CA TYR A 54 14.69 -3.91 -1.60
C TYR A 54 15.22 -4.11 -0.17
N ILE A 55 14.64 -3.38 0.78
CA ILE A 55 15.04 -3.40 2.19
C ILE A 55 13.87 -3.95 3.01
N ALA A 56 13.98 -5.24 3.37
CA ALA A 56 13.03 -5.91 4.26
C ALA A 56 13.42 -5.76 5.75
N PRO A 57 12.44 -5.77 6.67
CA PRO A 57 12.72 -5.74 8.11
C PRO A 57 13.47 -7.01 8.52
N ARG A 58 14.62 -6.85 9.18
CA ARG A 58 15.46 -7.94 9.72
C ARG A 58 16.17 -8.79 8.66
N SER A 59 16.27 -8.35 7.41
CA SER A 59 17.11 -9.00 6.38
C SER A 59 18.12 -8.03 5.79
N SER A 60 19.15 -8.57 5.12
CA SER A 60 20.06 -7.76 4.32
C SER A 60 19.32 -7.11 3.14
N PRO A 61 19.74 -5.91 2.69
CA PRO A 61 19.24 -5.31 1.46
C PRO A 61 19.46 -6.25 0.26
N LEU A 62 18.41 -6.49 -0.51
CA LEU A 62 18.47 -7.26 -1.76
C LEU A 62 18.59 -6.29 -2.93
N HIS A 63 19.60 -6.48 -3.76
CA HIS A 63 19.77 -5.72 -4.99
C HIS A 63 19.16 -6.52 -6.15
N THR A 64 18.24 -5.90 -6.86
CA THR A 64 17.48 -6.50 -7.97
C THR A 64 17.20 -5.42 -9.02
N HIS A 65 16.52 -5.77 -10.11
CA HIS A 65 16.19 -4.81 -11.15
C HIS A 65 14.72 -4.96 -11.54
N GLN A 66 14.06 -3.83 -11.68
CA GLN A 66 12.76 -3.75 -12.32
C GLN A 66 12.95 -3.24 -13.73
N TYR A 67 11.99 -3.53 -14.62
CA TYR A 67 12.05 -3.00 -15.96
C TYR A 67 10.66 -2.64 -16.46
N SER A 68 10.63 -1.69 -17.39
CA SER A 68 9.46 -1.45 -18.23
C SER A 68 9.74 -1.96 -19.64
N VAL A 69 8.69 -2.35 -20.36
CA VAL A 69 8.82 -2.88 -21.72
C VAL A 69 7.98 -2.07 -22.69
N THR A 70 8.53 -1.83 -23.87
CA THR A 70 7.78 -1.43 -25.06
C THR A 70 8.02 -2.45 -26.17
N HIS A 71 6.95 -2.88 -26.83
CA HIS A 71 7.01 -3.86 -27.89
C HIS A 71 6.82 -3.18 -29.24
N TYR A 72 7.61 -3.59 -30.23
CA TYR A 72 7.51 -3.13 -31.60
C TYR A 72 7.59 -4.31 -32.56
N THR A 73 6.57 -4.43 -33.41
CA THR A 73 6.44 -5.52 -34.38
C THR A 73 6.57 -4.94 -35.78
N ARG A 74 7.49 -5.48 -36.58
CA ARG A 74 7.65 -5.10 -37.99
C ARG A 74 7.63 -6.33 -38.88
N VAL A 75 6.79 -6.26 -39.91
CA VAL A 75 6.72 -7.26 -40.97
C VAL A 75 7.79 -6.92 -41.99
N MET A 76 8.70 -7.85 -42.29
CA MET A 76 9.82 -7.60 -43.20
C MET A 76 9.46 -8.03 -44.62
N GLN A 77 9.83 -7.18 -45.59
CA GLN A 77 9.84 -7.58 -47.00
C GLN A 77 11.14 -8.32 -47.32
N HIS A 78 11.14 -9.15 -48.36
CA HIS A 78 12.30 -9.95 -48.75
C HIS A 78 13.53 -9.04 -48.98
N GLY A 79 14.59 -9.26 -48.21
CA GLY A 79 15.86 -8.53 -48.31
C GLY A 79 16.02 -7.35 -47.34
N GLU A 80 14.97 -6.94 -46.61
CA GLU A 80 15.06 -5.91 -45.58
C GLU A 80 15.28 -6.51 -44.19
N GLY A 81 16.54 -6.75 -43.83
CA GLY A 81 16.93 -7.13 -42.47
C GLY A 81 16.72 -8.60 -42.11
N THR A 82 16.93 -8.93 -40.84
CA THR A 82 16.85 -10.30 -40.32
C THR A 82 15.60 -10.45 -39.45
N PRO A 83 14.66 -11.32 -39.82
CA PRO A 83 13.50 -11.66 -38.97
C PRO A 83 13.98 -12.36 -37.70
N GLY A 84 13.30 -12.12 -36.59
CA GLY A 84 13.71 -12.68 -35.30
C GLY A 84 13.06 -11.98 -34.12
N ILE A 85 13.37 -12.47 -32.93
CA ILE A 85 12.93 -11.89 -31.65
C ILE A 85 14.15 -11.25 -31.01
N PHE A 86 14.06 -9.95 -30.72
CA PHE A 86 15.16 -9.16 -30.20
C PHE A 86 14.77 -8.50 -28.87
N PHE A 87 15.60 -8.69 -27.86
CA PHE A 87 15.50 -8.00 -26.56
C PHE A 87 16.61 -6.96 -26.49
N LYS A 88 16.25 -5.69 -26.49
CA LYS A 88 17.16 -4.54 -26.37
C LYS A 88 16.96 -3.93 -25.00
N PHE A 89 18.00 -3.87 -24.19
CA PHE A 89 17.91 -3.29 -22.86
C PHE A 89 18.78 -2.05 -22.73
N ASP A 90 18.23 -1.01 -22.11
CA ASP A 90 18.95 0.20 -21.70
C ASP A 90 18.84 0.35 -20.18
N LEU A 91 19.92 0.80 -19.54
CA LEU A 91 19.96 1.04 -18.10
C LEU A 91 19.54 2.47 -17.79
N ASP A 92 18.52 2.62 -16.96
CA ASP A 92 18.08 3.93 -16.50
C ASP A 92 19.03 4.47 -15.42
N PRO A 93 19.39 5.77 -15.46
CA PRO A 93 20.32 6.39 -14.52
C PRO A 93 19.70 6.66 -13.13
N MET A 94 18.56 6.03 -12.82
CA MET A 94 17.84 6.21 -11.55
C MET A 94 17.82 4.90 -10.78
N SER A 95 17.96 4.97 -9.45
CA SER A 95 17.82 3.80 -8.57
C SER A 95 16.58 3.91 -7.70
N LEU A 96 15.77 2.85 -7.66
CA LEU A 96 14.60 2.77 -6.78
C LEU A 96 14.96 2.08 -5.47
N THR A 97 14.59 2.66 -4.32
CA THR A 97 14.77 2.01 -3.02
C THR A 97 13.41 1.74 -2.39
N ILE A 98 13.07 0.46 -2.22
CA ILE A 98 11.80 0.02 -1.65
C ILE A 98 12.03 -0.38 -0.19
N HIS A 99 11.37 0.33 0.73
CA HIS A 99 11.36 -0.02 2.14
C HIS A 99 10.06 -0.73 2.50
N GLN A 100 10.15 -2.00 2.89
CA GLN A 100 8.98 -2.73 3.37
C GLN A 100 8.61 -2.24 4.77
N ARG A 101 7.43 -1.59 4.87
CA ARG A 101 6.86 -1.12 6.15
C ARG A 101 5.90 -2.16 6.69
N THR A 102 6.25 -2.79 7.80
CA THR A 102 5.32 -3.61 8.58
C THR A 102 4.77 -2.78 9.74
N THR A 103 3.45 -2.82 9.97
CA THR A 103 2.86 -2.17 11.14
C THR A 103 3.40 -2.82 12.40
N THR A 104 3.98 -2.02 13.28
CA THR A 104 4.49 -2.54 14.54
C THR A 104 3.35 -2.74 15.54
N PHE A 105 3.51 -3.70 16.46
CA PHE A 105 2.53 -3.95 17.53
C PHE A 105 2.10 -2.70 18.31
N PRO A 106 2.98 -1.74 18.70
CA PRO A 106 2.53 -0.52 19.36
C PRO A 106 1.66 0.38 18.48
N GLN A 107 1.90 0.43 17.16
CA GLN A 107 1.03 1.17 16.25
C GLN A 107 -0.39 0.57 16.19
N LEU A 108 -0.49 -0.76 16.30
CA LEU A 108 -1.78 -1.43 16.43
C LEU A 108 -2.48 -1.04 17.75
N LEU A 109 -1.78 -1.07 18.88
CA LEU A 109 -2.34 -0.70 20.18
C LEU A 109 -2.85 0.74 20.21
N ILE A 110 -2.10 1.68 19.62
CA ILE A 110 -2.52 3.08 19.50
C ILE A 110 -3.81 3.18 18.67
N ARG A 111 -3.91 2.44 17.57
CA ARG A 111 -5.14 2.38 16.75
C ARG A 111 -6.32 1.79 17.53
N CYS A 112 -6.11 0.69 18.26
CA CYS A 112 -7.14 0.07 19.11
C CYS A 112 -7.64 1.03 20.20
N ALA A 113 -6.71 1.69 20.91
CA ALA A 113 -7.05 2.69 21.93
C ALA A 113 -7.84 3.87 21.31
N GLY A 114 -7.47 4.31 20.10
CA GLY A 114 -8.20 5.32 19.36
C GLY A 114 -9.63 4.91 19.01
N VAL A 115 -9.85 3.67 18.56
CA VAL A 115 -11.19 3.14 18.27
C VAL A 115 -12.03 3.04 19.53
N ILE A 116 -11.48 2.48 20.62
CA ILE A 116 -12.19 2.35 21.90
C ILE A 116 -12.57 3.74 22.43
N GLY A 117 -11.61 4.68 22.47
CA GLY A 117 -11.85 6.06 22.87
C GLY A 117 -12.93 6.74 22.03
N GLY A 118 -12.90 6.55 20.71
CA GLY A 118 -13.93 7.06 19.80
C GLY A 118 -15.33 6.55 20.15
N VAL A 119 -15.50 5.25 20.42
CA VAL A 119 -16.79 4.66 20.80
C VAL A 119 -17.32 5.24 22.11
N PHE A 120 -16.48 5.40 23.13
CA PHE A 120 -16.88 6.00 24.40
C PHE A 120 -17.31 7.46 24.27
N VAL A 121 -16.60 8.25 23.44
CA VAL A 121 -16.95 9.65 23.18
C VAL A 121 -18.26 9.73 22.41
N CYS A 122 -18.45 8.93 21.36
CA CYS A 122 -19.69 8.89 20.58
C CYS A 122 -20.89 8.50 21.45
N MET A 123 -20.76 7.48 22.32
CA MET A 123 -21.83 7.09 23.25
C MET A 123 -22.18 8.21 24.24
N SER A 124 -21.16 8.89 24.79
CA SER A 124 -21.36 10.00 25.73
C SER A 124 -22.08 11.19 25.07
N TYR A 125 -21.69 11.54 23.84
CA TYR A 125 -22.33 12.60 23.08
C TYR A 125 -23.76 12.23 22.65
N ALA A 126 -24.01 10.97 22.26
CA ALA A 126 -25.34 10.50 21.94
C ALA A 126 -26.31 10.71 23.11
N ILE A 127 -25.94 10.29 24.33
CA ILE A 127 -26.76 10.49 25.54
C ILE A 127 -26.99 11.98 25.81
N ARG A 128 -25.95 12.82 25.67
CA ARG A 128 -26.06 14.28 25.86
C ARG A 128 -27.00 14.92 24.83
N ILE A 129 -26.95 14.49 23.58
CA ILE A 129 -27.80 15.02 22.51
C ILE A 129 -29.24 14.57 22.74
N THR A 130 -29.48 13.28 23.03
CA THR A 130 -30.81 12.75 23.29
C THR A 130 -31.46 13.44 24.49
N THR A 131 -30.75 13.62 25.60
CA THR A 131 -31.29 14.33 26.77
C THR A 131 -31.61 15.80 26.49
N ARG A 132 -30.81 16.47 25.65
CA ARG A 132 -31.10 17.85 25.21
C ARG A 132 -32.29 17.90 24.25
N ALA A 133 -32.39 16.97 23.31
CA ALA A 133 -33.49 16.88 22.36
C ALA A 133 -34.82 16.62 23.08
N VAL A 134 -34.85 15.67 24.03
CA VAL A 134 -36.04 15.38 24.85
C VAL A 134 -36.50 16.61 25.63
N LYS A 135 -35.58 17.36 26.25
CA LYS A 135 -35.93 18.61 26.95
C LYS A 135 -36.56 19.67 26.04
N VAL A 136 -36.02 19.83 24.83
CA VAL A 136 -36.54 20.82 23.87
C VAL A 136 -37.92 20.44 23.33
N VAL A 137 -38.18 19.15 23.14
CA VAL A 137 -39.46 18.67 22.60
C VAL A 137 -40.55 18.61 23.67
N ILE A 138 -40.22 18.27 24.92
CA ILE A 138 -41.22 18.09 25.98
C ILE A 138 -41.62 19.42 26.64
N GLY A 139 -40.77 20.45 26.64
CA GLY A 139 -41.06 21.70 27.37
C GLY A 139 -40.92 21.52 28.89
N ASP A 140 -40.48 22.55 29.60
CA ASP A 140 -40.02 22.50 31.00
C ASP A 140 -41.14 22.28 32.05
N ASP A 141 -41.91 21.20 31.97
CA ASP A 141 -42.78 20.80 33.08
C ASP A 141 -42.69 19.28 33.34
N GLU A 142 -42.39 18.97 34.61
CA GLU A 142 -42.11 17.67 35.23
C GLU A 142 -40.67 17.15 35.08
N GLU A 143 -39.94 17.17 36.21
CA GLU A 143 -38.78 16.34 36.45
C GLU A 143 -39.18 14.87 36.18
N VAL A 144 -38.93 14.40 34.97
CA VAL A 144 -39.06 12.98 34.66
C VAL A 144 -38.05 12.25 35.53
N ILE A 145 -38.60 11.63 36.57
CA ILE A 145 -38.06 10.55 37.38
C ILE A 145 -37.68 9.42 36.42
N VAL A 146 -36.56 9.58 35.71
CA VAL A 146 -35.70 8.45 35.40
C VAL A 146 -34.70 8.45 36.53
N ASP A 147 -35.17 7.81 37.59
CA ASP A 147 -34.37 7.45 38.72
C ASP A 147 -32.98 7.02 38.28
N THR A 148 -32.06 7.49 39.09
CA THR A 148 -30.76 6.90 39.31
C THR A 148 -30.95 5.42 39.69
N SER A 149 -31.24 4.54 38.72
CA SER A 149 -31.25 3.09 38.92
C SER A 149 -31.00 2.36 37.59
N SER A 150 -29.79 1.81 37.46
CA SER A 150 -29.29 0.90 36.41
C SER A 150 -28.97 1.54 35.04
N SER A 151 -27.77 2.09 34.86
CA SER A 151 -26.62 1.24 34.51
C SER A 151 -25.30 1.89 34.93
N GLY A 152 -24.45 1.09 35.55
CA GLY A 152 -23.21 1.51 36.19
C GLY A 152 -22.25 2.25 35.27
N ALA A 153 -22.19 3.56 35.46
CA ALA A 153 -21.01 4.35 35.19
C ALA A 153 -20.90 5.43 36.27
N LYS A 154 -21.00 5.02 37.55
CA LYS A 154 -20.36 5.80 38.60
C LYS A 154 -18.90 5.88 38.21
N ALA A 155 -18.50 7.05 37.75
CA ALA A 155 -17.15 7.49 37.48
C ALA A 155 -16.31 7.33 38.76
N GLY A 156 -15.90 6.10 39.05
CA GLY A 156 -14.85 5.77 39.99
C GLY A 156 -13.51 5.96 39.30
N LEU A 157 -13.10 7.22 39.08
CA LEU A 157 -11.69 7.59 39.04
C LEU A 157 -11.54 9.10 39.22
N ARG A 158 -11.78 9.58 40.44
CA ARG A 158 -11.31 10.90 40.86
C ARG A 158 -10.47 10.75 42.12
N SER A 159 -9.39 9.96 42.00
CA SER A 159 -8.23 10.11 42.88
C SER A 159 -7.53 11.39 42.46
N LYS A 160 -7.59 12.41 43.33
CA LYS A 160 -6.91 13.69 43.19
C LYS A 160 -5.41 13.43 42.97
N TRP A 161 -4.92 13.64 41.75
CA TRP A 161 -3.50 13.94 41.53
C TRP A 161 -3.27 15.36 42.05
N GLY A 162 -2.89 15.46 43.33
CA GLY A 162 -2.45 16.70 43.96
C GLY A 162 -1.09 17.10 43.40
N GLY A 163 -1.10 17.86 42.31
CA GLY A 163 0.08 18.57 41.83
C GLY A 163 0.09 20.00 42.37
N GLY A 164 1.15 20.36 43.11
CA GLY A 164 1.57 21.76 43.25
C GLY A 164 1.97 22.24 44.64
N GLU A 165 3.02 21.69 45.24
CA GLU A 165 3.83 22.47 46.19
C GLU A 165 5.00 23.12 45.43
N LEU A 166 4.73 24.30 44.86
CA LEU A 166 5.78 25.26 44.52
C LEU A 166 6.22 25.93 45.81
N ARG A 167 7.30 25.44 46.42
CA ARG A 167 8.00 26.12 47.52
C ARG A 167 8.49 27.49 47.05
N SER A 168 7.89 28.56 47.56
CA SER A 168 8.53 29.86 47.58
C SER A 168 9.75 29.78 48.51
N ARG A 169 10.96 29.93 47.94
CA ARG A 169 12.14 30.25 48.74
C ARG A 169 12.18 31.75 48.90
N ASN A 170 11.93 32.19 50.14
CA ASN A 170 12.12 33.57 50.56
C ASN A 170 13.58 34.02 50.39
N LYS A 171 13.70 35.30 50.06
CA LYS A 171 14.92 36.10 50.01
C LYS A 171 15.30 36.56 51.43
N MET A 172 16.60 36.48 51.75
CA MET A 172 17.43 37.25 52.72
C MET A 172 18.59 36.32 53.14
N VAL A 173 19.87 36.71 53.08
CA VAL A 173 20.52 38.00 53.37
C VAL A 173 21.44 38.41 52.23
#